data_AF-A0A7J3VRI5-F1
#
_entry.id   AF-A0A7J3VRI5-F1
#
_cell.length_a   1.000
_cell.length_b   1.000
_cell.length_c   1.000
_cell.angle_alpha   90.00
_cell.angle_beta   90.00
_cell.angle_gamma   90.00
#
_symmetry.space_group_name_H-M   'P 1'
#
loop_
_entity.id
_entity.type
_entity.pdbx_description
1 polymer ?
#
loop_
_entity_poly.entity_id
_entity_poly.type
_entity_poly.pdbx_seq_one_letter_code
_entity_poly.pdbx_strand_id
1 'polypeptide(L)'
;MVGLGPGTIAILPTQDAAGFGRWRNGVWRVVLAKKLLASDGAVGEISLEPGKVYATAFTVWLGSEGDRGARKNPSMLHTVYLQ
;
A
#
# COMPACT_ATOMS: atom_id res chain seq x y z
N MET A 1 4.31 -6.92 -2.43
CA MET A 1 3.97 -6.99 -3.88
C MET A 1 4.59 -5.81 -4.59
N VAL A 2 4.97 -5.96 -5.85
CA VAL A 2 5.52 -4.88 -6.69
C VAL A 2 4.82 -4.87 -8.05
N GLY A 3 4.82 -3.73 -8.74
CA GLY A 3 4.30 -3.63 -10.10
C GLY A 3 4.86 -2.40 -10.80
N LEU A 4 5.22 -2.56 -12.07
CA LEU A 4 5.72 -1.48 -12.95
C LEU A 4 4.60 -0.91 -13.85
N GLY A 5 3.40 -1.47 -13.75
CA GLY A 5 2.23 -1.11 -14.52
C GLY A 5 1.11 -2.16 -14.40
N PRO A 6 -0.07 -1.92 -15.00
CA PRO A 6 -1.13 -2.91 -15.06
C PRO A 6 -0.64 -4.25 -15.64
N GLY A 7 -1.04 -5.37 -15.04
CA GLY A 7 -0.65 -6.71 -15.48
C GLY A 7 0.73 -7.20 -15.01
N THR A 8 1.56 -6.33 -14.41
CA THR A 8 2.90 -6.70 -13.91
C THR A 8 2.95 -6.91 -12.40
N ILE A 9 1.79 -6.86 -11.74
CA ILE A 9 1.70 -7.02 -10.29
C ILE A 9 2.17 -8.43 -9.90
N ALA A 10 3.20 -8.50 -9.07
CA ALA A 10 3.78 -9.74 -8.59
C ALA A 10 3.84 -9.76 -7.05
N ILE A 11 3.66 -10.96 -6.48
CA ILE A 11 3.84 -11.21 -5.05
C ILE A 11 5.35 -11.25 -4.77
N LEU A 12 5.75 -10.64 -3.65
CA LEU A 12 7.13 -10.67 -3.18
C LEU A 12 7.38 -11.96 -2.35
N PRO A 13 8.62 -12.48 -2.30
CA PRO A 13 8.95 -13.64 -1.48
C PRO A 13 8.58 -13.48 0.00
N THR A 14 8.72 -12.27 0.53
CA THR A 14 8.47 -11.89 1.93
C THR A 14 7.32 -10.87 2.00
N GLN A 15 6.63 -10.86 3.15
CA GLN A 15 5.63 -9.86 3.48
C GLN A 15 6.12 -8.98 4.63
N ASP A 16 6.65 -7.80 4.31
CA ASP A 16 7.08 -6.81 5.31
C ASP A 16 5.95 -5.90 5.81
N ALA A 17 4.84 -5.84 5.08
CA ALA A 17 3.69 -5.05 5.47
C ALA A 17 2.72 -5.86 6.34
N ALA A 18 2.29 -5.25 7.45
CA ALA A 18 1.20 -5.72 8.29
C ALA A 18 0.02 -4.74 8.21
N GLY A 19 -1.20 -5.26 8.36
CA GLY A 19 -2.41 -4.46 8.32
C GLY A 19 -3.37 -4.83 9.44
N PHE A 20 -4.01 -3.82 10.02
CA PHE A 20 -5.14 -3.98 10.92
C PHE A 20 -6.30 -3.10 10.46
N GLY A 21 -7.51 -3.65 10.47
CA GLY A 21 -8.73 -2.93 10.09
C GLY A 21 -9.83 -3.15 11.11
N ARG A 22 -10.55 -2.08 11.46
CA ARG A 22 -11.77 -2.15 12.27
C ARG A 22 -12.90 -1.37 11.63
N TRP A 23 -14.02 -2.05 11.40
CA TRP A 23 -15.28 -1.43 11.04
C TRP A 23 -16.02 -0.98 12.30
N ARG A 24 -16.44 0.29 12.35
CA ARG A 24 -17.31 0.80 13.42
C ARG A 24 -18.07 2.02 12.93
N ASN A 25 -19.39 2.01 13.13
CA ASN A 25 -20.29 3.13 12.82
C ASN A 25 -20.18 3.62 11.36
N GLY A 26 -20.22 2.70 10.39
CA GLY A 26 -20.20 3.07 8.97
C GLY A 26 -18.82 3.42 8.41
N VAL A 27 -17.74 3.26 9.19
CA VAL A 27 -16.38 3.66 8.78
C VAL A 27 -15.36 2.57 9.08
N TRP A 28 -14.50 2.28 8.09
CA TRP A 28 -13.27 1.51 8.28
C TRP A 28 -12.18 2.41 8.85
N ARG A 29 -11.60 2.02 9.98
CA ARG A 29 -10.30 2.54 10.43
C ARG A 29 -9.25 1.50 10.13
N VAL A 30 -8.23 1.89 9.38
CA VAL A 30 -7.17 0.99 8.89
C VAL A 30 -5.82 1.53 9.32
N VAL A 31 -4.96 0.64 9.80
CA VAL A 31 -3.54 0.90 10.06
C VAL A 31 -2.74 -0.03 9.18
N LEU A 32 -1.79 0.53 8.44
CA LEU A 32 -0.77 -0.20 7.71
C LEU A 32 0.57 0.10 8.37
N ALA A 33 1.34 -0.95 8.67
CA ALA A 33 2.70 -0.85 9.16
C ALA A 33 3.61 -1.59 8.19
N LYS A 34 4.83 -1.08 7.98
CA LYS A 34 5.87 -1.80 7.25
C LYS A 34 7.22 -1.60 7.91
N LYS A 35 8.15 -2.53 7.70
CA LYS A 35 9.56 -2.31 8.01
C LYS A 35 10.10 -1.13 7.19
N LEU A 36 10.99 -0.35 7.77
CA LEU A 36 11.68 0.72 7.05
C LEU A 36 12.65 0.14 6.02
N LEU A 37 13.52 -0.78 6.46
CA LEU A 37 14.38 -1.55 5.57
C LEU A 37 13.59 -2.68 4.91
N ALA A 38 13.61 -2.71 3.57
CA ALA A 38 12.96 -3.75 2.78
C ALA A 38 13.70 -5.09 2.87
N SER A 39 12.96 -6.17 3.07
CA SER A 39 13.51 -7.54 3.06
C SER A 39 13.77 -8.03 1.63
N ASP A 40 12.96 -7.58 0.66
CA ASP A 40 13.05 -7.98 -0.74
C ASP A 40 13.52 -6.84 -1.68
N GLY A 41 14.42 -5.97 -1.19
CA GLY A 41 14.90 -4.81 -1.95
C GLY A 41 15.52 -5.14 -3.30
N ALA A 42 16.19 -6.29 -3.43
CA ALA A 42 16.81 -6.76 -4.68
C ALA A 42 15.79 -7.04 -5.81
N VAL A 43 14.51 -7.25 -5.46
CA VAL A 43 13.42 -7.48 -6.42
C VAL A 43 12.40 -6.33 -6.43
N GLY A 44 12.83 -5.15 -5.97
CA GLY A 44 12.10 -3.89 -6.16
C GLY A 44 11.22 -3.45 -5.00
N GLU A 45 11.30 -4.11 -3.83
CA GLU A 45 10.66 -3.57 -2.63
C GLU A 45 11.33 -2.28 -2.15
N ILE A 46 10.54 -1.28 -1.75
CA ILE A 46 11.05 0.04 -1.34
C ILE A 46 11.50 0.06 0.13
N SER A 47 12.74 0.49 0.35
CA SER A 47 13.23 0.93 1.66
C SER A 47 12.87 2.39 1.92
N LEU A 48 12.49 2.69 3.15
CA LEU A 48 12.15 4.04 3.61
C LEU A 48 13.16 4.50 4.66
N GLU A 49 13.56 5.77 4.59
CA GLU A 49 14.55 6.40 5.45
C GLU A 49 13.94 7.64 6.12
N PRO A 50 14.13 7.82 7.44
CA PRO A 50 13.78 9.06 8.11
C PRO A 50 14.44 10.28 7.45
N GLY A 51 13.74 11.40 7.43
CA GLY A 51 14.17 12.64 6.79
C GLY A 51 13.96 12.69 5.27
N LYS A 52 13.37 11.66 4.64
CA LYS A 52 13.10 11.63 3.19
C LYS A 52 11.62 11.83 2.87
N VAL A 53 11.36 12.23 1.63
CA VAL A 53 10.01 12.39 1.07
C VAL A 53 9.75 11.30 0.04
N TYR A 54 8.58 10.67 0.12
CA TYR A 54 8.17 9.60 -0.79
C TYR A 54 6.84 9.91 -1.46
N ALA A 55 6.69 9.50 -2.72
CA ALA A 55 5.40 9.53 -3.39
C ALA A 55 4.50 8.43 -2.82
N THR A 56 3.22 8.75 -2.56
CA THR A 56 2.26 7.82 -1.99
C THR A 56 0.86 8.03 -2.57
N ALA A 57 0.12 6.95 -2.75
CA ALA A 57 -1.27 6.97 -3.17
C ALA A 57 -2.02 5.81 -2.52
N PHE A 58 -3.32 6.00 -2.28
CA PHE A 58 -4.19 4.97 -1.71
C PHE A 58 -5.28 4.62 -2.70
N THR A 59 -5.70 3.36 -2.69
CA THR A 59 -6.88 2.93 -3.46
C THR A 59 -7.80 2.12 -2.56
N VAL A 60 -9.10 2.39 -2.61
CA VAL A 60 -10.11 1.70 -1.81
C VAL A 60 -11.08 0.96 -2.73
N TRP A 61 -11.48 -0.23 -2.30
CA TRP A 61 -12.50 -1.04 -2.96
C TRP A 61 -13.76 -1.04 -2.10
N LEU A 62 -14.90 -0.71 -2.69
CA LEU A 62 -16.19 -0.86 -2.03
C LEU A 62 -16.74 -2.26 -2.31
N GLY A 63 -16.42 -3.21 -1.43
CA GLY A 63 -16.75 -4.62 -1.64
C GLY A 63 -18.25 -4.90 -1.81
N SER A 64 -19.13 -4.09 -1.21
CA SER A 64 -20.60 -4.22 -1.39
C SER A 64 -21.05 -3.99 -2.83
N GLU A 65 -20.32 -3.17 -3.60
CA GLU A 65 -20.58 -2.91 -5.03
C GLU A 65 -19.81 -3.86 -5.96
N GLY A 66 -19.18 -4.88 -5.38
CA GLY A 66 -18.40 -5.87 -6.12
C GLY A 66 -17.07 -5.35 -6.65
N ASP A 67 -16.54 -4.26 -6.10
CA ASP A 67 -15.20 -3.76 -6.43
C ASP A 67 -14.13 -4.81 -6.07
N ARG A 68 -13.30 -5.14 -7.06
CA ARG A 68 -12.14 -6.03 -6.95
C ARG A 68 -11.18 -5.80 -8.11
N GLY A 69 -9.91 -6.18 -7.93
CA GLY A 69 -8.89 -5.99 -8.95
C GLY A 69 -8.76 -4.52 -9.35
N ALA A 70 -8.92 -4.20 -10.64
CA ALA A 70 -8.81 -2.82 -11.14
C ALA A 70 -10.05 -1.93 -10.90
N ARG A 71 -11.20 -2.51 -10.50
CA ARG A 71 -12.39 -1.74 -10.12
C ARG A 71 -12.21 -1.22 -8.70
N LYS A 72 -11.74 0.02 -8.59
CA LYS A 72 -11.31 0.66 -7.33
C LYS A 72 -11.35 2.17 -7.45
N ASN A 73 -11.28 2.84 -6.30
CA ASN A 73 -11.29 4.29 -6.19
C ASN A 73 -9.91 4.78 -5.73
N PRO A 74 -9.05 5.28 -6.64
CA PRO A 74 -7.75 5.80 -6.28
C PRO A 74 -7.83 7.25 -5.77
N SER A 75 -6.93 7.59 -4.85
CA SER A 75 -6.63 8.98 -4.50
C SER A 75 -5.79 9.65 -5.60
N MET A 76 -5.61 10.98 -5.50
CA MET A 76 -4.50 11.65 -6.18
C MET A 76 -3.15 11.13 -5.66
N LEU A 77 -2.07 11.40 -6.40
CA LEU A 77 -0.71 11.18 -5.91
C LEU A 77 -0.38 12.23 -4.85
N HIS A 78 0.10 11.79 -3.70
CA HIS A 78 0.54 12.63 -2.60
C HIS A 78 2.03 12.42 -2.33
N THR A 79 2.57 13.23 -1.42
CA THR A 79 3.87 12.98 -0.81
C THR A 79 3.72 12.73 0.69
N VAL A 80 4.60 11.91 1.24
CA VAL A 80 4.73 11.70 2.68
C VAL A 80 6.18 11.99 3.07
N TYR A 81 6.35 12.87 4.06
CA TYR A 81 7.64 13.06 4.72
C TYR A 81 7.72 12.07 5.87
N LEU A 82 8.78 11.26 5.89
CA LEU A 82 9.05 10.37 7.00
C LEU A 82 9.90 11.14 8.02
N GLN A 83 9.34 11.39 9.21
CA GLN A 83 10.04 12.08 10.30
C GLN A 83 11.19 11.25 10.86
#